data_AF-A0A1V3WVU1-F1
#
_entry.id   AF-A0A1V3WVU1-F1
#
_cell.length_a   1.000
_cell.length_b   1.000
_cell.length_c   1.000
_cell.angle_alpha   90.00
_cell.angle_beta   90.00
_cell.angle_gamma   90.00
#
_symmetry.space_group_name_H-M   'P 1'
#
loop_
_entity.id
_entity.type
_entity.pdbx_description
1 polymer ?
#
loop_
_entity_poly.entity_id
_entity_poly.type
_entity_poly.pdbx_seq_one_letter_code
_entity_poly.pdbx_strand_id
1 'polypeptide(L)'
;MVSPGVVKALPGNGFRLLADYHGITDLVRKTTVRARILGIGESFLTEPWWCRMVVLSAERIARRGGVVRVAVSARQLSKSGPRQAMLDAIDLSMMHGCTPTVYQWRPNRAVLDAA
;
A
#
# COMPACT_ATOMS: atom_id res chain seq x y z
N MET A 1 -8.85 -9.03 -8.40
CA MET A 1 -9.86 -8.79 -7.34
C MET A 1 -9.98 -10.04 -6.50
N VAL A 2 -10.24 -9.89 -5.19
CA VAL A 2 -10.44 -11.04 -4.30
C VAL A 2 -11.91 -11.45 -4.34
N SER A 3 -12.18 -12.76 -4.41
CA SER A 3 -13.56 -13.24 -4.51
C SER A 3 -14.30 -13.09 -3.17
N PRO A 4 -15.64 -12.92 -3.18
CA PRO A 4 -16.43 -12.83 -1.95
C PRO A 4 -16.25 -14.04 -1.02
N GLY A 5 -16.07 -15.24 -1.59
CA GLY A 5 -15.81 -16.46 -0.84
C GLY A 5 -14.50 -16.40 -0.04
N VAL A 6 -13.42 -15.87 -0.64
CA VAL A 6 -12.13 -15.69 0.06
C VAL A 6 -12.29 -14.67 1.19
N VAL A 7 -12.95 -13.53 0.94
CA VAL A 7 -13.20 -12.51 1.98
C VAL A 7 -13.96 -13.11 3.18
N LYS A 8 -14.93 -13.99 2.91
CA LYS A 8 -15.69 -14.70 3.95
C LYS A 8 -14.86 -15.73 4.71
N ALA A 9 -13.97 -16.45 4.02
CA ALA A 9 -13.19 -17.55 4.62
C ALA A 9 -11.99 -17.08 5.45
N LEU A 10 -11.35 -15.96 5.07
CA LEU A 10 -10.10 -15.49 5.68
C LEU A 10 -10.16 -15.34 7.22
N PRO A 11 -11.19 -14.72 7.83
CA PRO A 11 -11.25 -14.57 9.29
C PRO A 11 -11.28 -15.90 10.04
N GLY A 12 -12.00 -16.89 9.50
CA GLY A 12 -12.06 -18.24 10.07
C GLY A 12 -10.74 -19.00 9.99
N ASN A 13 -9.80 -18.54 9.16
CA ASN A 13 -8.46 -19.12 8.99
C ASN A 13 -7.36 -18.28 9.67
N GLY A 14 -7.73 -17.39 10.60
CA GLY A 14 -6.78 -16.59 11.37
C GLY A 14 -6.26 -15.34 10.67
N PHE A 15 -6.72 -15.04 9.45
CA PHE A 15 -6.35 -13.80 8.75
C PHE A 15 -7.23 -12.64 9.19
N ARG A 16 -6.60 -11.57 9.64
CA ARG A 16 -7.31 -10.34 10.03
C ARG A 16 -7.26 -9.23 8.98
N LEU A 17 -6.17 -9.13 8.24
CA LEU A 17 -6.00 -8.12 7.21
C LEU A 17 -6.11 -8.73 5.83
N LEU A 18 -6.85 -8.04 4.97
CA LEU A 18 -6.86 -8.25 3.53
C LEU A 18 -6.27 -7.01 2.85
N ALA A 19 -5.03 -7.10 2.38
CA ALA A 19 -4.38 -6.05 1.60
C ALA A 19 -4.50 -6.38 0.11
N ASP A 20 -5.56 -5.89 -0.53
CA ASP A 20 -5.76 -6.06 -1.97
C ASP A 20 -5.17 -4.89 -2.77
N TYR A 21 -5.45 -4.85 -4.07
CA TYR A 21 -4.95 -3.80 -4.96
C TYR A 21 -5.51 -2.40 -4.65
N HIS A 22 -6.71 -2.28 -4.11
CA HIS A 22 -7.43 -1.02 -3.90
C HIS A 22 -7.39 -0.51 -2.46
N GLY A 23 -7.13 -1.39 -1.50
CA GLY A 23 -7.09 -1.00 -0.09
C GLY A 23 -6.63 -2.11 0.85
N ILE A 24 -6.71 -1.77 2.13
CA ILE A 24 -6.37 -2.64 3.24
C ILE A 24 -7.61 -2.73 4.12
N THR A 25 -8.18 -3.93 4.22
CA THR A 25 -9.40 -4.17 4.98
C THR A 25 -9.07 -4.94 6.26
N ASP A 26 -9.46 -4.40 7.42
CA ASP A 26 -9.58 -5.17 8.66
C ASP A 26 -10.89 -5.98 8.55
N LEU A 27 -10.75 -7.29 8.34
CA LEU A 27 -11.85 -8.20 8.10
C LEU A 27 -12.73 -8.41 9.34
N VAL A 28 -12.18 -8.17 10.54
CA VAL A 28 -12.90 -8.28 11.81
C VAL A 28 -13.70 -7.01 12.07
N ARG A 29 -13.04 -5.84 11.94
CA ARG A 29 -13.70 -4.53 12.14
C ARG A 29 -14.54 -4.08 10.94
N LYS A 30 -14.43 -4.75 9.80
CA LYS A 30 -15.07 -4.40 8.52
C LYS A 30 -14.77 -2.95 8.10
N THR A 31 -13.55 -2.49 8.36
CA THR A 31 -13.08 -1.16 7.98
C THR A 31 -12.03 -1.27 6.90
N THR A 32 -12.02 -0.33 5.95
CA THR A 32 -11.08 -0.34 4.83
C THR A 32 -10.36 0.99 4.73
N VAL A 33 -9.03 0.94 4.75
CA VAL A 33 -8.19 2.04 4.32
C VAL A 33 -8.08 1.98 2.80
N ARG A 34 -8.70 2.94 2.11
CA ARG A 34 -8.60 3.05 0.64
C ARG A 34 -7.21 3.56 0.28
N ALA A 35 -6.43 2.70 -0.35
CA ALA A 35 -5.04 2.99 -0.73
C ALA A 35 -4.68 2.03 -1.86
N ARG A 36 -4.73 2.52 -3.10
CA ARG A 36 -4.38 1.69 -4.25
C ARG A 36 -2.87 1.48 -4.35
N ILE A 37 -2.45 0.36 -4.91
CA ILE A 37 -1.04 0.09 -5.19
C ILE A 37 -0.59 0.87 -6.44
N LEU A 38 0.58 1.52 -6.35
CA LEU A 38 1.31 2.09 -7.48
C LEU A 38 2.40 1.08 -7.90
N GLY A 39 2.29 0.52 -9.11
CA GLY A 39 3.06 -0.66 -9.51
C GLY A 39 3.97 -0.49 -10.72
N ILE A 40 5.11 -1.20 -10.76
CA ILE A 40 5.95 -1.45 -11.97
C ILE A 40 6.28 -2.96 -12.05
N GLY A 41 5.96 -3.68 -13.13
CA GLY A 41 6.08 -5.15 -13.13
C GLY A 41 5.31 -5.85 -14.25
N GLU A 42 5.12 -7.18 -14.19
CA GLU A 42 4.59 -8.02 -15.28
C GLU A 42 3.20 -7.63 -15.83
N SER A 43 2.47 -6.75 -15.15
CA SER A 43 1.21 -6.15 -15.62
C SER A 43 1.25 -4.62 -15.75
N PHE A 44 2.43 -4.00 -15.61
CA PHE A 44 2.67 -2.56 -15.66
C PHE A 44 3.80 -2.25 -16.63
N LEU A 45 3.59 -1.32 -17.56
CA LEU A 45 4.59 -0.94 -18.55
C LEU A 45 5.86 -0.40 -17.87
N THR A 46 7.02 -0.78 -18.39
CA THR A 46 8.33 -0.39 -17.82
C THR A 46 8.92 0.80 -18.54
N GLU A 47 8.05 1.62 -19.14
CA GLU A 47 8.44 2.77 -19.93
C GLU A 47 8.79 3.96 -19.02
N PRO A 48 9.72 4.85 -19.45
CA PRO A 48 10.17 5.98 -18.65
C PRO A 48 9.04 6.88 -18.12
N TRP A 49 7.98 7.05 -18.92
CA TRP A 49 6.82 7.85 -18.51
C TRP A 49 6.03 7.20 -17.38
N TRP A 50 5.95 5.87 -17.32
CA TRP A 50 5.25 5.14 -16.26
C TRP A 50 5.98 5.26 -14.92
N CYS A 51 7.31 5.16 -14.95
CA CYS A 51 8.16 5.43 -13.79
C CYS A 51 7.86 6.82 -13.20
N ARG A 52 7.83 7.84 -14.06
CA ARG A 52 7.46 9.21 -13.66
C ARG A 52 6.04 9.28 -13.08
N MET A 53 5.07 8.58 -13.65
CA MET A 53 3.70 8.56 -13.15
C MET A 53 3.57 7.95 -11.76
N VAL A 54 4.36 6.91 -11.45
CA VAL A 54 4.42 6.33 -10.09
C VAL A 54 4.92 7.37 -9.10
N VAL A 55 6.04 8.03 -9.39
CA VAL A 55 6.64 9.06 -8.52
C VAL A 55 5.66 10.21 -8.26
N LEU A 56 5.10 10.80 -9.31
CA LEU A 56 4.13 11.92 -9.19
C LEU A 56 2.84 11.51 -8.47
N SER A 57 2.44 10.24 -8.57
CA SER A 57 1.26 9.73 -7.86
C SER A 57 1.55 9.52 -6.37
N ALA A 58 2.74 9.01 -6.03
CA ALA A 58 3.16 8.84 -4.65
C ALA A 58 3.23 10.19 -3.93
N GLU A 59 3.91 11.17 -4.53
CA GLU A 59 4.00 12.54 -4.03
C GLU A 59 2.61 13.15 -3.80
N ARG A 60 1.71 13.05 -4.78
CA ARG A 60 0.35 13.59 -4.66
C ARG A 60 -0.44 12.96 -3.52
N ILE A 61 -0.31 11.65 -3.32
CA ILE A 61 -0.99 10.93 -2.24
C ILE A 61 -0.41 11.35 -0.89
N ALA A 62 0.92 11.35 -0.75
CA ALA A 62 1.62 11.72 0.48
C ALA A 62 1.32 13.17 0.90
N ARG A 63 1.39 14.12 -0.04
CA ARG A 63 1.05 15.53 0.20
C ARG A 63 -0.39 15.75 0.70
N ARG A 64 -1.30 14.82 0.40
CA ARG A 64 -2.69 14.85 0.89
C ARG A 64 -2.90 14.07 2.20
N GLY A 65 -1.83 13.62 2.85
CA GLY A 65 -1.88 12.80 4.06
C GLY A 65 -2.39 11.37 3.82
N GLY A 66 -2.36 10.90 2.57
CA GLY A 66 -2.83 9.56 2.20
C GLY A 66 -1.79 8.46 2.46
N VAL A 67 -2.24 7.21 2.37
CA VAL A 67 -1.35 6.03 2.45
C VAL A 67 -0.79 5.72 1.07
N VAL A 68 0.54 5.78 0.94
CA VAL A 68 1.27 5.38 -0.27
C VAL A 68 1.61 3.90 -0.19
N ARG A 69 1.20 3.13 -1.20
CA ARG A 69 1.57 1.72 -1.38
C ARG A 69 2.23 1.56 -2.72
N VAL A 70 3.48 1.12 -2.73
CA VAL A 70 4.24 0.85 -3.96
C VAL A 70 4.48 -0.65 -4.11
N ALA A 71 4.54 -1.13 -5.35
CA ALA A 71 4.93 -2.50 -5.66
C ALA A 71 5.82 -2.52 -6.90
N VAL A 72 6.83 -3.39 -6.88
CA VAL A 72 7.72 -3.56 -8.02
C VAL A 72 8.08 -5.04 -8.14
N SER A 73 8.10 -5.57 -9.37
CA SER A 73 8.60 -6.94 -9.56
C SER A 73 10.13 -6.97 -9.43
N ALA A 74 10.67 -8.06 -8.88
CA ALA A 74 12.12 -8.21 -8.70
C ALA A 74 12.90 -8.00 -10.00
N ARG A 75 12.36 -8.48 -11.14
CA ARG A 75 12.94 -8.29 -12.47
C ARG A 75 13.02 -6.82 -12.90
N GLN A 76 12.08 -5.97 -12.49
CA GLN A 76 12.14 -4.54 -12.80
C GLN A 76 13.04 -3.79 -11.84
N LEU A 77 13.11 -4.23 -10.58
CA LEU A 77 13.99 -3.63 -9.58
C LEU A 77 15.48 -3.79 -9.91
N SER A 78 15.86 -4.80 -10.70
CA SER A 78 17.24 -4.92 -11.21
C SER A 78 17.61 -3.81 -12.21
N LYS A 79 16.63 -3.17 -12.86
CA LYS A 79 16.86 -2.07 -13.81
C LYS A 79 16.94 -0.72 -13.11
N SER A 80 17.85 0.14 -13.55
CA SER A 80 18.12 1.45 -12.93
C SER A 80 16.88 2.36 -12.89
N GLY A 81 16.15 2.48 -14.00
CA GLY A 81 14.97 3.37 -14.09
C GLY A 81 13.86 3.06 -13.07
N PRO A 82 13.24 1.86 -13.12
CA PRO A 82 12.23 1.46 -12.13
C PRO A 82 12.74 1.47 -10.69
N ARG A 83 13.99 1.08 -10.45
CA ARG A 83 14.59 1.14 -9.11
C ARG A 83 14.67 2.57 -8.60
N GLN A 84 15.19 3.50 -9.41
CA GLN A 84 15.28 4.91 -9.03
C GLN A 84 13.88 5.49 -8.77
N ALA A 85 12.91 5.18 -9.63
CA ALA A 85 11.53 5.64 -9.44
C ALA A 85 10.90 5.13 -8.13
N MET A 86 11.24 3.92 -7.68
CA MET A 86 10.78 3.41 -6.39
C MET A 86 11.43 4.17 -5.22
N LEU A 87 12.74 4.44 -5.31
CA LEU A 87 13.46 5.22 -4.30
C LEU A 87 12.91 6.65 -4.24
N ASP A 88 12.75 7.32 -5.38
CA ASP A 88 12.20 8.68 -5.46
C ASP A 88 10.77 8.75 -4.88
N ALA A 89 9.93 7.74 -5.16
CA ALA A 89 8.59 7.66 -4.60
C ALA A 89 8.60 7.50 -3.08
N ILE A 90 9.54 6.73 -2.52
CA ILE A 90 9.72 6.55 -1.07
C ILE A 90 10.20 7.87 -0.45
N ASP A 91 11.25 8.47 -1.01
CA ASP A 91 11.87 9.68 -0.48
C ASP A 91 10.89 10.86 -0.49
N LEU A 92 10.15 11.08 -1.58
CA LEU A 92 9.12 12.12 -1.65
C LEU A 92 7.95 11.86 -0.69
N SER A 93 7.58 10.59 -0.49
CA SER A 93 6.54 10.25 0.48
C SER A 93 6.99 10.60 1.90
N MET A 94 8.24 10.26 2.25
CA MET A 94 8.82 10.57 3.56
C MET A 94 9.00 12.08 3.76
N MET A 95 9.40 12.82 2.71
CA MET A 95 9.48 14.29 2.72
C MET A 95 8.13 14.94 3.06
N HIS A 96 7.02 14.32 2.63
CA HIS A 96 5.66 14.75 2.96
C HIS A 96 5.10 14.14 4.25
N GLY A 97 5.94 13.54 5.10
CA GLY A 97 5.56 13.07 6.44
C GLY A 97 5.00 11.65 6.49
N CYS A 98 5.04 10.88 5.39
CA CYS A 98 4.72 9.46 5.47
C CYS A 98 5.78 8.73 6.32
N THR A 99 5.31 7.76 7.12
CA THR A 99 6.17 6.87 7.89
C THR A 99 6.12 5.46 7.29
N PRO A 100 7.27 4.80 7.05
CA PRO A 100 7.30 3.41 6.61
C PRO A 100 6.59 2.50 7.62
N THR A 101 5.81 1.54 7.13
CA THR A 101 5.10 0.58 7.98
C THR A 101 4.92 -0.75 7.25
N VAL A 102 4.68 -1.79 8.03
CA VAL A 102 4.21 -3.09 7.54
C VAL A 102 2.68 -3.15 7.56
N TYR A 103 2.08 -4.10 6.84
CA TYR A 103 0.65 -4.40 6.96
C TYR A 103 0.38 -5.05 8.31
N GLN A 104 -0.11 -4.25 9.25
CA GLN A 104 -0.44 -4.71 10.59
C GLN A 104 -1.74 -4.06 11.06
N TRP A 105 -2.56 -4.82 11.77
CA TRP A 105 -3.72 -4.27 12.45
C TRP A 105 -3.24 -3.71 13.79
N ARG A 106 -3.78 -2.56 14.20
CA ARG A 106 -3.50 -2.00 15.53
C ARG A 106 -4.60 -2.41 16.51
N PRO A 107 -4.25 -2.90 17.71
CA PRO A 107 -5.23 -3.07 18.76
C PRO A 107 -5.92 -1.74 19.04
N ASN A 108 -7.21 -1.83 19.41
CA ASN A 108 -7.87 -0.63 19.92
C ASN A 108 -7.07 -0.21 21.14
N ARG A 109 -6.83 1.09 21.27
CA ARG A 109 -6.30 1.62 22.52
C ARG A 109 -7.28 1.18 23.60
N ALA A 110 -6.80 0.47 24.62
CA ALA A 110 -7.64 0.17 25.77
C ALA A 110 -8.18 1.51 26.26
N VAL A 111 -9.48 1.59 26.51
CA VAL A 111 -10.06 2.72 27.22
C VAL A 111 -9.55 2.59 28.64
N LEU A 112 -8.38 3.17 28.90
CA LEU A 112 -7.95 3.51 30.25
C LEU A 112 -8.78 4.75 30.57
N ASP A 113 -9.91 4.54 31.25
CA ASP A 113 -10.52 5.43 32.23
C ASP A 113 -12.01 5.12 32.37
N ALA A 114 -12.32 4.33 33.40
CA ALA A 114 -13.55 4.41 34.16
C ALA A 114 -13.14 4.29 35.63
N ALA A 115 -12.85 5.43 36.24
CA ALA A 115 -12.75 5.63 37.68
C ALA A 115 -13.66 6.81 38.04
#